data_AF-A0A060SDU4-F1
#
_entry.id   AF-A0A060SDU4-F1
#
_cell.length_a   1.000
_cell.length_b   1.000
_cell.length_c   1.000
_cell.angle_alpha   90.00
_cell.angle_beta   90.00
_cell.angle_gamma   90.00
#
_symmetry.space_group_name_H-M   'P 1'
#
loop_
_entity.id
_entity.type
_entity.pdbx_description
1 polymer ?
#
loop_
_entity_poly.entity_id
_entity_poly.type
_entity_poly.pdbx_seq_one_letter_code
_entity_poly.pdbx_strand_id
1 'polypeptide(L)'
;MHEPLFTGPTPSAPFPEIDENGWYVDKPRAQADFPNVCIAYPLIYRELRQPILCQVSFWHKREWQEAEKTSKLSTVPGEERGKRGPTRMAEGENVTLRFITDTDGTPVDGQRAQMIRRRFREFCVYLYNKKMAPATWQHGIDKEIVVAYHHWMRTQCYELQLCEDNWKADKVAVISNYTQWKKKHEEQVARDTAKTRNALKKPKKTKQRHVGDTPNLPCNRDGYGREPS
;
A
#
# COMPACT_ATOMS: atom_id res chain seq x y z
N MET A 1 -40.18 -21.81 39.13
CA MET A 1 -39.59 -22.34 37.89
C MET A 1 -39.26 -21.14 37.02
N HIS A 2 -37.98 -20.74 36.96
CA HIS A 2 -37.53 -19.63 36.12
C HIS A 2 -37.05 -20.22 34.79
N GLU A 3 -37.69 -19.81 33.70
CA GLU A 3 -37.23 -20.15 32.35
C GLU A 3 -35.92 -19.41 32.04
N PRO A 4 -34.90 -20.10 31.47
CA PRO A 4 -33.71 -19.44 31.00
C PRO A 4 -34.03 -18.66 29.71
N LEU A 5 -33.84 -17.34 29.77
CA LEU A 5 -33.91 -16.45 28.62
C LEU A 5 -32.87 -16.90 27.59
N PHE A 6 -33.36 -17.43 26.47
CA PHE A 6 -32.57 -17.79 25.32
C PHE A 6 -32.07 -16.49 24.66
N THR A 7 -30.85 -16.07 25.01
CA THR A 7 -30.17 -14.99 24.29
C THR A 7 -29.82 -15.53 22.92
N GLY A 8 -30.57 -15.12 21.90
CA GLY A 8 -30.24 -15.42 20.51
C GLY A 8 -28.82 -14.95 20.15
N PRO A 9 -28.24 -15.49 19.05
CA PRO A 9 -26.91 -15.08 18.62
C PRO A 9 -26.87 -13.57 18.40
N THR A 10 -26.04 -12.89 19.18
CA THR A 10 -25.78 -11.46 19.04
C THR A 10 -25.42 -11.19 17.58
N PRO A 11 -26.05 -10.23 16.89
CA PRO A 11 -25.63 -9.85 15.56
C PRO A 11 -24.13 -9.54 15.62
N SER A 12 -23.33 -10.32 14.91
CA SER A 12 -21.89 -10.13 14.86
C SER A 12 -21.64 -8.69 14.42
N ALA A 13 -20.77 -7.99 15.14
CA ALA A 13 -20.42 -6.61 14.83
C ALA A 13 -20.05 -6.49 13.34
N PRO A 14 -20.43 -5.40 12.66
CA PRO A 14 -20.06 -5.19 11.27
C PRO A 14 -18.54 -5.30 11.15
N PHE A 15 -18.10 -6.25 10.32
CA PHE A 15 -16.70 -6.42 10.03
C PHE A 15 -16.15 -5.14 9.38
N PRO A 16 -15.03 -4.58 9.87
CA PRO A 16 -14.14 -5.10 10.91
C PRO A 16 -14.41 -4.60 12.33
N GLU A 17 -14.17 -5.47 13.32
CA GLU A 17 -14.23 -5.14 14.77
C GLU A 17 -12.95 -4.42 15.21
N ILE A 18 -13.15 -3.22 15.78
CA ILE A 18 -12.10 -2.35 16.28
C ILE A 18 -12.18 -2.36 17.81
N ASP A 19 -11.05 -2.53 18.50
CA ASP A 19 -10.97 -2.48 19.96
C ASP A 19 -11.07 -1.04 20.49
N GLU A 20 -11.10 -0.90 21.81
CA GLU A 20 -11.17 0.40 22.51
C GLU A 20 -9.99 1.34 22.21
N ASN A 21 -8.88 0.80 21.71
CA ASN A 21 -7.66 1.54 21.36
C ASN A 21 -7.62 1.91 19.88
N GLY A 22 -8.65 1.58 19.10
CA GLY A 22 -8.68 1.81 17.66
C GLY A 22 -7.93 0.74 16.84
N TRP A 23 -7.47 -0.34 17.47
CA TRP A 23 -6.78 -1.45 16.81
C TRP A 23 -7.75 -2.52 16.34
N TYR A 24 -7.40 -3.25 15.28
CA TYR A 24 -8.21 -4.38 14.85
C TYR A 24 -7.92 -5.58 15.74
N VAL A 25 -8.98 -6.22 16.24
CA VAL A 25 -8.85 -7.48 16.96
C VAL A 25 -8.63 -8.60 15.94
N ASP A 26 -7.43 -9.18 15.92
CA ASP A 26 -7.10 -10.28 14.99
C ASP A 26 -7.72 -11.59 15.51
N LYS A 27 -8.99 -11.82 15.18
CA LYS A 27 -9.66 -13.11 15.41
C LYS A 27 -9.22 -14.12 14.34
N PRO A 28 -9.09 -15.42 14.68
CA PRO A 28 -8.90 -16.47 13.68
C PRO A 28 -10.04 -16.38 12.67
N ARG A 29 -9.69 -16.34 11.39
CA ARG A 29 -10.66 -16.10 10.31
C ARG A 29 -10.98 -17.37 9.57
N ALA A 30 -12.19 -17.88 9.78
CA ALA A 30 -12.76 -18.86 8.86
C ALA A 30 -13.19 -18.15 7.57
N GLN A 31 -13.15 -18.87 6.45
CA GLN A 31 -13.70 -18.39 5.18
C GLN A 31 -15.19 -17.99 5.33
N ALA A 32 -15.93 -18.68 6.21
CA ALA A 32 -17.33 -18.38 6.52
C ALA A 32 -17.55 -17.06 7.27
N ASP A 33 -16.53 -16.52 7.95
CA ASP A 33 -16.62 -15.26 8.70
C ASP A 33 -16.60 -14.03 7.79
N PHE A 34 -16.17 -14.21 6.54
CA PHE A 34 -16.44 -13.26 5.50
C PHE A 34 -17.83 -13.64 4.99
N PRO A 35 -18.91 -12.93 5.39
CA PRO A 35 -20.14 -13.05 4.62
C PRO A 35 -19.75 -12.88 3.16
N ASN A 36 -20.32 -13.64 2.22
CA ASN A 36 -20.15 -13.32 0.81
C ASN A 36 -20.34 -11.80 0.68
N VAL A 37 -19.25 -11.02 0.59
CA VAL A 37 -19.25 -9.55 0.64
C VAL A 37 -19.66 -9.08 -0.75
N CYS A 38 -20.83 -9.56 -1.12
CA CYS A 38 -21.75 -8.98 -2.04
C CYS A 38 -22.98 -8.67 -1.20
N ILE A 39 -22.76 -7.88 -0.15
CA ILE A 39 -23.84 -7.06 0.38
C ILE A 39 -24.05 -6.01 -0.71
N ALA A 40 -24.89 -6.36 -1.67
CA ALA A 40 -25.61 -5.41 -2.46
C ALA A 40 -26.11 -4.33 -1.50
N TYR A 41 -25.82 -3.06 -1.80
CA TYR A 41 -26.45 -1.93 -1.14
C TYR A 41 -27.94 -2.25 -0.93
N PRO A 42 -28.52 -2.17 0.28
CA PRO A 42 -29.83 -2.76 0.56
C PRO A 42 -31.04 -2.07 -0.08
N LEU A 43 -30.90 -1.24 -1.14
CA LEU A 43 -32.00 -0.37 -1.55
C LEU A 43 -32.37 -0.31 -3.04
N ILE A 44 -31.77 -1.06 -3.99
CA ILE A 44 -32.21 -0.94 -5.41
C ILE A 44 -32.27 -2.23 -6.26
N TYR A 45 -32.02 -3.44 -5.75
CA TYR A 45 -32.14 -4.64 -6.60
C TYR A 45 -32.98 -5.75 -5.97
N ARG A 46 -34.30 -5.65 -6.17
CA ARG A 46 -35.29 -6.69 -5.84
C ARG A 46 -35.38 -7.79 -6.90
N GLU A 47 -34.60 -7.73 -7.99
CA GLU A 47 -34.89 -8.52 -9.20
C GLU A 47 -33.72 -9.35 -9.78
N LEU A 48 -32.52 -9.32 -9.18
CA LEU A 48 -31.42 -10.22 -9.55
C LEU A 48 -31.18 -11.25 -8.44
N ARG A 49 -31.86 -12.38 -8.59
CA ARG A 49 -31.93 -13.50 -7.64
C ARG A 49 -30.76 -14.47 -7.82
N GLN A 50 -29.52 -14.00 -7.82
CA GLN A 50 -28.37 -14.89 -7.64
C GLN A 50 -27.41 -14.29 -6.61
N PRO A 51 -27.12 -14.99 -5.50
CA PRO A 51 -26.09 -14.55 -4.58
C PRO A 51 -24.77 -14.52 -5.34
N ILE A 52 -24.14 -13.36 -5.43
CA ILE A 52 -22.78 -13.28 -5.93
C ILE A 52 -21.92 -13.97 -4.85
N LEU A 53 -21.52 -15.19 -5.13
CA LEU A 53 -20.65 -15.97 -4.27
C LEU A 53 -19.25 -15.36 -4.36
N CYS A 54 -18.64 -15.02 -3.23
CA CYS A 54 -17.25 -14.57 -3.23
C CYS A 54 -16.36 -15.73 -3.67
N GLN A 55 -15.83 -15.66 -4.88
CA GLN A 55 -14.95 -16.67 -5.44
C GLN A 55 -13.49 -16.35 -5.13
N VAL A 56 -13.18 -16.10 -3.85
CA VAL A 56 -11.81 -15.79 -3.44
C VAL A 56 -10.88 -16.94 -3.82
N SER A 57 -9.99 -16.71 -4.78
CA SER A 57 -8.96 -17.70 -5.12
C SER A 57 -7.84 -17.68 -4.08
N PHE A 58 -7.35 -18.88 -3.75
CA PHE A 58 -6.23 -19.11 -2.83
C PHE A 58 -6.52 -18.55 -1.42
N TRP A 59 -7.47 -19.14 -0.73
CA TRP A 59 -7.74 -18.81 0.68
C TRP A 59 -6.54 -19.21 1.54
N HIS A 60 -6.01 -20.41 1.31
CA HIS A 60 -4.89 -20.97 2.03
C HIS A 60 -3.59 -20.85 1.23
N LYS A 61 -2.47 -20.69 1.95
CA LYS A 61 -1.13 -20.62 1.34
C LYS A 61 -0.79 -21.88 0.52
N ARG A 62 -1.29 -23.05 0.94
CA ARG A 62 -1.05 -24.34 0.26
C ARG A 62 -1.66 -24.39 -1.13
N GLU A 63 -2.88 -23.89 -1.30
CA GLU A 63 -3.58 -23.82 -2.59
C GLU A 63 -2.77 -23.01 -3.60
N TRP A 64 -2.22 -21.87 -3.19
CA TRP A 64 -1.32 -21.10 -4.05
C TRP A 64 -0.05 -21.86 -4.39
N GLN A 65 0.58 -22.54 -3.42
CA GLN A 65 1.80 -23.31 -3.68
C GLN A 65 1.56 -24.46 -4.67
N GLU A 66 0.39 -25.10 -4.63
CA GLU A 66 -0.02 -26.14 -5.57
C GLU A 66 -0.25 -25.55 -6.97
N ALA A 67 -1.02 -24.46 -7.08
CA ALA A 67 -1.23 -23.77 -8.34
C ALA A 67 0.08 -23.24 -8.95
N GLU A 68 0.98 -22.71 -8.12
CA GLU A 68 2.30 -22.24 -8.55
C GLU A 68 3.15 -23.40 -9.10
N LYS A 69 3.12 -24.57 -8.48
CA LYS A 69 3.80 -25.78 -8.99
C LYS A 69 3.22 -26.21 -10.33
N THR A 70 1.90 -26.32 -10.44
CA THR A 70 1.22 -26.71 -11.68
C THR A 70 1.53 -25.75 -12.83
N SER A 71 1.53 -24.44 -12.55
CA SER A 71 1.86 -23.44 -13.57
C SER A 71 3.31 -23.53 -14.07
N LYS A 72 4.26 -23.88 -13.18
CA LYS A 72 5.67 -24.06 -13.55
C LYS A 72 5.93 -25.36 -14.29
N LEU A 73 5.15 -26.40 -14.01
CA LEU A 73 5.22 -27.69 -14.73
C LEU A 73 4.71 -27.59 -16.17
N SER A 74 3.86 -26.60 -16.46
CA SER A 74 3.24 -26.39 -17.78
C SER A 74 4.13 -25.68 -18.82
N THR A 75 5.42 -25.46 -18.57
CA THR A 75 6.30 -24.89 -19.61
C THR A 75 6.45 -25.86 -20.77
N VAL A 76 5.70 -25.61 -21.84
CA VAL A 76 5.83 -26.33 -23.12
C VAL A 76 7.22 -26.01 -23.70
N PRO A 77 8.06 -27.01 -23.99
CA PRO A 77 9.33 -26.78 -24.66
C PRO A 77 9.10 -26.14 -26.04
N GLY A 78 9.43 -24.84 -26.19
CA GLY A 78 9.28 -24.10 -27.46
C GLY A 78 8.59 -22.74 -27.34
N GLU A 79 8.02 -22.39 -26.18
CA GLU A 79 7.39 -21.08 -26.01
C GLU A 79 8.43 -19.95 -25.97
N GLU A 80 8.25 -18.92 -26.81
CA GLU A 80 9.16 -17.78 -26.89
C GLU A 80 9.33 -17.11 -25.52
N ARG A 81 10.57 -16.93 -25.07
CA ARG A 81 10.89 -16.23 -23.82
C ARG A 81 10.25 -14.84 -23.84
N GLY A 82 9.17 -14.69 -23.10
CA GLY A 82 8.38 -13.46 -23.08
C GLY A 82 9.21 -12.20 -22.73
N LYS A 83 8.75 -11.06 -23.27
CA LYS A 83 9.35 -9.73 -23.12
C LYS A 83 9.69 -9.41 -21.66
N ARG A 84 10.89 -8.89 -21.40
CA ARG A 84 11.40 -8.61 -20.04
C ARG A 84 10.75 -7.38 -19.40
N GLY A 85 10.43 -7.50 -18.11
CA GLY A 85 10.31 -6.45 -17.07
C GLY A 85 9.49 -5.20 -17.38
N PRO A 86 10.08 -4.12 -17.94
CA PRO A 86 9.42 -2.81 -18.00
C PRO A 86 8.19 -2.77 -18.91
N THR A 87 8.19 -3.54 -20.01
CA THR A 87 7.09 -3.52 -21.00
C THR A 87 5.79 -4.08 -20.42
N ARG A 88 5.86 -5.18 -19.66
CA ARG A 88 4.68 -5.81 -19.04
C ARG A 88 4.03 -4.96 -17.97
N MET A 89 4.83 -4.20 -17.21
CA MET A 89 4.28 -3.24 -16.25
C MET A 89 3.55 -2.08 -16.94
N ALA A 90 4.05 -1.61 -18.08
CA ALA A 90 3.38 -0.59 -18.87
C ALA A 90 2.06 -1.10 -19.47
N GLU A 91 1.99 -2.40 -19.77
CA GLU A 91 0.77 -3.12 -20.19
C GLU A 91 -0.17 -3.44 -19.01
N GLY A 92 0.18 -3.07 -17.77
CA GLY A 92 -0.65 -3.32 -16.58
C GLY A 92 -0.66 -4.78 -16.12
N GLU A 93 0.23 -5.63 -16.61
CA GLU A 93 0.25 -7.07 -16.28
C GLU A 93 0.90 -7.32 -14.90
N ASN A 94 0.13 -7.94 -13.99
CA ASN A 94 0.64 -8.36 -12.69
C ASN A 94 1.28 -9.76 -12.75
N VAL A 95 2.59 -9.80 -12.95
CA VAL A 95 3.34 -11.07 -13.01
C VAL A 95 3.64 -11.66 -11.61
N THR A 96 3.73 -10.79 -10.61
CA THR A 96 4.41 -11.09 -9.34
C THR A 96 3.49 -11.32 -8.15
N LEU A 97 2.32 -10.70 -8.13
CA LEU A 97 1.34 -10.76 -7.05
C LEU A 97 0.05 -11.44 -7.55
N ARG A 98 0.19 -12.47 -8.40
CA ARG A 98 -0.93 -13.22 -9.02
C ARG A 98 -1.81 -13.95 -8.01
N PHE A 99 -1.30 -14.17 -6.80
CA PHE A 99 -2.03 -14.77 -5.69
C PHE A 99 -2.97 -13.79 -4.98
N ILE A 100 -2.87 -12.49 -5.27
CA ILE A 100 -3.79 -11.48 -4.75
C ILE A 100 -4.92 -11.36 -5.74
N THR A 101 -6.12 -11.66 -5.27
CA THR A 101 -7.36 -11.67 -6.03
C THR A 101 -8.37 -10.74 -5.36
N ASP A 102 -9.25 -10.19 -6.19
CA ASP A 102 -10.45 -9.49 -5.72
C ASP A 102 -11.48 -10.50 -5.16
N THR A 103 -12.55 -9.99 -4.58
CA THR A 103 -13.75 -10.70 -4.12
C THR A 103 -14.36 -11.63 -5.19
N ASP A 104 -14.24 -11.25 -6.47
CA ASP A 104 -14.71 -12.04 -7.61
C ASP A 104 -13.72 -13.12 -8.06
N GLY A 105 -12.57 -13.26 -7.39
CA GLY A 105 -11.51 -14.21 -7.78
C GLY A 105 -10.60 -13.70 -8.90
N THR A 106 -10.86 -12.52 -9.46
CA THR A 106 -10.02 -11.94 -10.50
C THR A 106 -8.67 -11.49 -9.91
N PRO A 107 -7.52 -11.87 -10.50
CA PRO A 107 -6.22 -11.37 -10.05
C PRO A 107 -6.12 -9.85 -10.16
N VAL A 108 -5.52 -9.21 -9.16
CA VAL A 108 -5.33 -7.74 -9.18
C VAL A 108 -4.42 -7.32 -10.33
N ASP A 109 -4.71 -6.16 -10.91
CA ASP A 109 -3.93 -5.60 -12.01
C ASP A 109 -2.54 -5.10 -11.55
N GLY A 110 -1.70 -4.73 -12.52
CA GLY A 110 -0.34 -4.25 -12.27
C GLY A 110 -0.30 -2.94 -11.48
N GLN A 111 -1.27 -2.05 -11.68
CA GLN A 111 -1.34 -0.76 -10.99
C GLN A 111 -1.69 -0.95 -9.51
N ARG A 112 -2.66 -1.81 -9.20
CA ARG A 112 -3.04 -2.18 -7.84
C ARG A 112 -1.91 -2.93 -7.15
N ALA A 113 -1.25 -3.86 -7.84
CA ALA A 113 -0.05 -4.52 -7.32
C ALA A 113 1.07 -3.52 -6.97
N GLN A 114 1.27 -2.48 -7.79
CA GLN A 114 2.22 -1.40 -7.49
C GLN A 114 1.79 -0.58 -6.28
N MET A 115 0.49 -0.28 -6.15
CA MET A 115 -0.06 0.43 -5.00
C MET A 115 0.15 -0.36 -3.70
N ILE A 116 -0.12 -1.67 -3.70
CA ILE A 116 0.10 -2.56 -2.55
C ILE A 116 1.57 -2.51 -2.10
N ARG A 117 2.51 -2.63 -3.04
CA ARG A 117 3.95 -2.51 -2.74
C ARG A 117 4.34 -1.14 -2.21
N ARG A 118 3.71 -0.08 -2.72
CA ARG A 118 3.94 1.27 -2.22
C ARG A 118 3.50 1.39 -0.76
N ARG A 119 2.33 0.87 -0.39
CA ARG A 119 1.86 0.85 1.00
C ARG A 119 2.78 0.06 1.93
N PHE A 120 3.33 -1.06 1.46
CA PHE A 120 4.38 -1.80 2.17
C PHE A 120 5.63 -0.93 2.40
N ARG A 121 6.10 -0.21 1.38
CA ARG A 121 7.29 0.67 1.49
C ARG A 121 7.05 1.84 2.42
N GLU A 122 5.86 2.44 2.41
CA GLU A 122 5.47 3.50 3.34
C GLU A 122 5.59 3.03 4.80
N PHE A 123 5.11 1.82 5.09
CA PHE A 123 5.29 1.19 6.41
C PHE A 123 6.77 0.95 6.76
N CYS A 124 7.57 0.47 5.81
CA CYS A 124 9.00 0.27 6.03
C CYS A 124 9.74 1.59 6.35
N VAL A 125 9.38 2.69 5.68
CA VAL A 125 9.90 4.04 5.98
C VAL A 125 9.50 4.47 7.38
N TYR A 126 8.24 4.24 7.78
CA TYR A 126 7.76 4.51 9.13
C TYR A 126 8.62 3.81 10.20
N LEU A 127 8.85 2.50 10.05
CA LEU A 127 9.71 1.73 10.97
C LEU A 127 11.15 2.25 10.99
N TYR A 128 11.70 2.59 9.83
CA TYR A 128 13.07 3.09 9.73
C TYR A 128 13.25 4.43 10.46
N ASN A 129 12.29 5.34 10.29
CA ASN A 129 12.28 6.64 10.98
C ASN A 129 12.18 6.47 12.50
N LYS A 130 11.42 5.48 12.96
CA LYS A 130 11.29 5.11 14.38
C LYS A 130 12.46 4.30 14.94
N LYS A 131 13.47 3.96 14.12
CA LYS A 131 14.60 3.09 14.49
C LYS A 131 14.18 1.68 14.93
N MET A 132 13.00 1.24 14.47
CA MET A 132 12.44 -0.10 14.72
C MET A 132 12.51 -1.01 13.49
N ALA A 133 13.18 -0.56 12.41
CA ALA A 133 13.29 -1.33 11.18
C ALA A 133 14.16 -2.59 11.38
N PRO A 134 13.59 -3.81 11.22
CA PRO A 134 14.32 -5.05 11.43
C PRO A 134 15.44 -5.23 10.41
N ALA A 135 16.42 -6.09 10.69
CA ALA A 135 17.49 -6.40 9.73
C ALA A 135 16.95 -7.22 8.54
N THR A 136 16.09 -8.20 8.83
CA THR A 136 15.41 -9.02 7.82
C THR A 136 13.93 -9.11 8.14
N TRP A 137 13.10 -9.31 7.13
CA TRP A 137 11.66 -9.42 7.35
C TRP A 137 11.22 -10.79 7.86
N GLN A 138 11.90 -11.86 7.44
CA GLN A 138 11.50 -13.24 7.76
C GLN A 138 12.04 -13.72 9.12
N HIS A 139 13.18 -13.20 9.56
CA HIS A 139 13.86 -13.68 10.76
C HIS A 139 14.14 -12.54 11.73
N GLY A 140 13.73 -12.74 13.00
CA GLY A 140 14.01 -11.80 14.09
C GLY A 140 13.19 -10.52 14.07
N ILE A 141 12.03 -10.51 13.42
CA ILE A 141 11.06 -9.42 13.52
C ILE A 141 10.29 -9.54 14.83
N ASP A 142 10.09 -8.41 15.51
CA ASP A 142 9.28 -8.37 16.73
C ASP A 142 7.80 -8.65 16.41
N LYS A 143 7.14 -9.39 17.31
CA LYS A 143 5.72 -9.76 17.17
C LYS A 143 4.83 -8.53 17.06
N GLU A 144 5.12 -7.47 17.82
CA GLU A 144 4.36 -6.22 17.77
C GLU A 144 4.44 -5.56 16.39
N ILE A 145 5.61 -5.61 15.75
CA ILE A 145 5.81 -5.08 14.39
C ILE A 145 5.03 -5.91 13.37
N VAL A 146 4.98 -7.24 13.53
CA VAL A 146 4.20 -8.12 12.64
C VAL A 146 2.70 -7.83 12.74
N VAL A 147 2.17 -7.70 13.96
CA VAL A 147 0.75 -7.36 14.18
C VAL A 147 0.45 -5.97 13.60
N ALA A 148 1.28 -4.97 13.88
CA ALA A 148 1.12 -3.63 13.33
C ALA A 148 1.21 -3.62 11.80
N TYR A 149 2.07 -4.45 11.23
CA TYR A 149 2.22 -4.61 9.79
C TYR A 149 0.96 -5.21 9.15
N HIS A 150 0.46 -6.32 9.69
CA HIS A 150 -0.73 -6.98 9.18
C HIS A 150 -1.93 -6.03 9.24
N HIS A 151 -2.09 -5.33 10.35
CA HIS A 151 -3.12 -4.31 10.53
C HIS A 151 -2.98 -3.18 9.50
N TRP A 152 -1.80 -2.58 9.36
CA TRP A 152 -1.55 -1.52 8.39
C TRP A 152 -1.89 -1.97 6.97
N MET A 153 -1.40 -3.14 6.54
CA MET A 153 -1.63 -3.59 5.17
C MET A 153 -3.11 -3.88 4.89
N ARG A 154 -3.83 -4.41 5.86
CA ARG A 154 -5.25 -4.75 5.71
C ARG A 154 -6.14 -3.52 5.65
N THR A 155 -5.86 -2.49 6.45
CA THR A 155 -6.60 -1.22 6.37
C THR A 155 -6.38 -0.51 5.04
N GLN A 156 -5.19 -0.65 4.45
CA GLN A 156 -4.86 0.01 3.18
C GLN A 156 -5.26 -0.79 1.94
N CYS A 157 -5.33 -2.13 2.04
CA CYS A 157 -5.57 -3.03 0.92
C CYS A 157 -6.50 -4.17 1.36
N TYR A 158 -7.78 -4.06 1.02
CA TYR A 158 -8.81 -5.04 1.41
C TYR A 158 -8.53 -6.44 0.83
N GLU A 159 -7.88 -6.54 -0.32
CA GLU A 159 -7.55 -7.81 -0.99
C GLU A 159 -6.63 -8.69 -0.14
N LEU A 160 -5.82 -8.08 0.73
CA LEU A 160 -4.96 -8.79 1.66
C LEU A 160 -5.73 -9.37 2.84
N GLN A 161 -6.98 -8.95 3.05
CA GLN A 161 -7.87 -9.53 4.04
C GLN A 161 -8.49 -10.85 3.56
N LEU A 162 -8.51 -11.08 2.24
CA LEU A 162 -9.11 -12.26 1.59
C LEU A 162 -8.17 -13.49 1.68
N CYS A 163 -7.74 -13.85 2.89
CA CYS A 163 -6.93 -15.02 3.18
C CYS A 163 -6.92 -15.43 4.66
N GLU A 164 -6.55 -16.68 4.91
CA GLU A 164 -6.25 -17.19 6.25
C GLU A 164 -4.91 -16.63 6.79
N ASP A 165 -4.83 -16.37 8.09
CA ASP A 165 -3.58 -16.06 8.81
C ASP A 165 -2.67 -14.99 8.17
N ASN A 166 -3.26 -14.01 7.47
CA ASN A 166 -2.53 -12.91 6.83
C ASN A 166 -1.45 -13.37 5.82
N TRP A 167 -1.53 -14.60 5.30
CA TRP A 167 -0.43 -15.18 4.54
C TRP A 167 -0.10 -14.40 3.25
N LYS A 168 -1.11 -13.75 2.65
CA LYS A 168 -0.92 -12.89 1.46
C LYS A 168 -0.08 -11.67 1.81
N ALA A 169 -0.30 -11.02 2.96
CA ALA A 169 0.52 -9.91 3.42
C ALA A 169 1.96 -10.34 3.70
N ASP A 170 2.15 -11.47 4.38
CA ASP A 170 3.50 -12.02 4.60
C ASP A 170 4.24 -12.28 3.29
N LYS A 171 3.55 -12.89 2.31
CA LYS A 171 4.11 -13.15 0.98
C LYS A 171 4.47 -11.85 0.26
N VAL A 172 3.67 -10.78 0.38
CA VAL A 172 3.98 -9.44 -0.17
C VAL A 172 5.28 -8.91 0.41
N ALA A 173 5.48 -9.00 1.72
CA ALA A 173 6.69 -8.49 2.36
C ALA A 173 7.94 -9.24 1.89
N VAL A 174 7.85 -10.57 1.74
CA VAL A 174 8.93 -11.41 1.21
C VAL A 174 9.27 -11.04 -0.24
N ILE A 175 8.26 -10.93 -1.11
CA ILE A 175 8.45 -10.61 -2.55
C ILE A 175 8.95 -9.18 -2.76
N SER A 176 8.64 -8.26 -1.83
CA SER A 176 9.01 -6.84 -1.96
C SER A 176 10.50 -6.56 -1.77
N ASN A 177 11.32 -7.58 -1.52
CA ASN A 177 12.79 -7.48 -1.38
C ASN A 177 13.20 -6.46 -0.31
N TYR A 178 12.59 -6.54 0.88
CA TYR A 178 12.81 -5.62 1.99
C TYR A 178 14.29 -5.30 2.26
N THR A 179 15.14 -6.33 2.36
CA THR A 179 16.57 -6.16 2.66
C THR A 179 17.30 -5.33 1.60
N GLN A 180 16.97 -5.53 0.32
CA GLN A 180 17.54 -4.74 -0.78
C GLN A 180 17.05 -3.30 -0.74
N TRP A 181 15.76 -3.10 -0.45
CA TRP A 181 15.19 -1.76 -0.26
C TRP A 181 15.85 -1.03 0.90
N LYS A 182 16.02 -1.68 2.07
CA LYS A 182 16.62 -1.09 3.28
C LYS A 182 18.03 -0.58 3.00
N LYS A 183 18.89 -1.43 2.44
CA LYS A 183 20.27 -1.06 2.05
C LYS A 183 20.28 0.17 1.15
N LYS A 184 19.47 0.16 0.09
CA LYS A 184 19.37 1.29 -0.85
C LYS A 184 18.86 2.57 -0.17
N HIS A 185 17.91 2.43 0.75
CA HIS A 185 17.35 3.56 1.50
C HIS A 185 18.39 4.18 2.44
N GLU A 186 19.15 3.37 3.17
CA GLU A 186 20.26 3.81 4.01
C GLU A 186 21.33 4.56 3.21
N GLU A 187 21.73 4.01 2.06
CA GLU A 187 22.66 4.67 1.12
C GLU A 187 22.11 6.00 0.58
N GLN A 188 20.81 6.09 0.35
CA GLN A 188 20.16 7.34 -0.08
C GLN A 188 20.18 8.39 1.03
N VAL A 189 19.78 8.01 2.25
CA VAL A 189 19.78 8.91 3.42
C VAL A 189 21.19 9.41 3.72
N ALA A 190 22.21 8.55 3.64
CA ALA A 190 23.60 8.94 3.83
C ALA A 190 24.07 9.95 2.77
N ARG A 191 23.72 9.72 1.49
CA ARG A 191 24.03 10.64 0.38
C ARG A 191 23.35 11.99 0.56
N ASP A 192 22.08 12.01 0.95
CA ASP A 192 21.32 13.24 1.13
C ASP A 192 21.84 14.04 2.34
N THR A 193 22.22 13.35 3.42
CA THR A 193 22.89 13.98 4.57
C THR A 193 24.22 14.61 4.17
N ALA A 194 25.04 13.93 3.36
CA ALA A 194 26.31 14.46 2.87
C ALA A 194 26.13 15.68 1.95
N LYS A 195 25.12 15.67 1.07
CA LYS A 195 24.77 16.82 0.22
C LYS A 195 24.36 18.03 1.04
N THR A 196 23.48 17.85 2.03
CA THR A 196 23.05 18.93 2.93
C THR A 196 24.22 19.53 3.69
N ARG A 197 25.12 18.67 4.22
CA ARG A 197 26.35 19.12 4.89
C ARG A 197 27.27 19.93 3.97
N ASN A 198 27.43 19.51 2.70
CA ASN A 198 28.27 20.23 1.74
C ASN A 198 27.64 21.55 1.27
N ALA A 199 26.31 21.62 1.17
CA ALA A 199 25.59 22.84 0.84
C ALA A 199 25.75 23.91 1.94
N LEU A 200 25.71 23.51 3.21
CA LEU A 200 25.95 24.40 4.36
C LEU A 200 27.38 24.95 4.41
N LYS A 201 28.38 24.19 3.93
CA LYS A 201 29.79 24.61 3.95
C LYS A 201 30.18 25.57 2.83
N LYS A 202 29.42 25.67 1.74
CA LYS A 202 29.75 26.60 0.65
C LYS A 202 29.31 28.01 1.08
N PRO A 203 30.23 28.97 1.27
CA PRO A 203 29.84 30.34 1.58
C PRO A 203 28.96 30.84 0.43
N LYS A 204 27.76 31.34 0.76
CA LYS A 204 26.93 32.07 -0.20
C LYS A 204 27.78 33.24 -0.67
N LYS A 205 28.34 33.16 -1.88
CA LYS A 205 28.86 34.35 -2.57
C LYS A 205 27.63 35.25 -2.76
N THR A 206 27.42 36.14 -1.79
CA THR A 206 26.50 37.27 -1.92
C THR A 206 26.96 37.99 -3.17
N LYS A 207 26.20 37.83 -4.24
CA LYS A 207 26.36 38.58 -5.48
C LYS A 207 26.12 40.04 -5.06
N GLN A 208 27.19 40.75 -4.70
CA GLN A 208 27.14 42.20 -4.52
C GLN A 208 26.58 42.74 -5.83
N ARG A 209 25.29 43.12 -5.81
CA ARG A 209 24.71 43.91 -6.87
C ARG A 209 25.48 45.21 -6.83
N HIS A 210 26.21 45.48 -7.91
CA HIS A 210 26.82 46.77 -8.13
C HIS A 210 25.69 47.80 -8.15
N VAL A 211 25.59 48.60 -7.08
CA VAL A 211 24.77 49.81 -7.05
C VAL A 211 25.59 50.84 -7.82
N GLY A 212 25.29 50.97 -9.10
CA GLY A 212 25.96 51.87 -10.02
C GLY A 212 25.06 52.08 -11.22
N ASP A 213 24.08 52.96 -11.06
CA ASP A 213 23.88 54.12 -11.95
C ASP A 213 22.50 54.70 -11.69
N THR A 214 22.53 55.83 -10.98
CA THR A 214 21.44 56.78 -10.84
C THR A 214 21.23 57.45 -12.20
N PRO A 215 20.09 57.29 -12.90
CA PRO A 215 19.76 58.18 -14.00
C PRO A 215 19.32 59.51 -13.41
N ASN A 216 20.11 60.51 -13.74
CA ASN A 216 19.88 61.94 -13.63
C ASN A 216 18.38 62.31 -13.72
N LEU A 217 17.87 63.00 -12.69
CA LEU A 217 16.58 63.68 -12.70
C LEU A 217 16.69 64.96 -13.55
N PRO A 218 15.96 65.09 -14.68
CA PRO A 218 15.65 66.42 -15.19
C PRO A 218 14.47 67.00 -14.42
N CYS A 219 14.75 68.07 -13.68
CA CYS A 219 13.75 69.02 -13.23
C CYS A 219 13.07 69.65 -14.46
N ASN A 220 11.77 69.44 -14.63
CA ASN A 220 10.82 70.38 -15.28
C ASN A 220 9.40 69.84 -15.03
N ARG A 221 8.60 70.45 -14.16
CA ARG A 221 7.92 71.75 -14.25
C ARG A 221 6.82 71.76 -15.33
N ASP A 222 5.61 72.02 -14.84
CA ASP A 222 4.37 72.42 -15.53
C ASP A 222 3.49 71.33 -16.15
N GLY A 223 2.22 71.28 -15.71
CA GLY A 223 1.20 70.46 -16.35
C GLY A 223 -0.08 70.24 -15.56
N TYR A 224 -0.90 71.28 -15.46
CA TYR A 224 -2.30 71.31 -15.02
C TYR A 224 -3.20 70.15 -15.50
N GLY A 225 -4.25 69.83 -14.71
CA GLY A 225 -5.53 69.33 -15.22
C GLY A 225 -6.17 68.19 -14.41
N ARG A 226 -7.00 68.53 -13.42
CA ARG A 226 -8.48 68.34 -13.39
C ARG A 226 -8.99 66.89 -13.41
N GLU A 227 -9.50 66.46 -12.26
CA GLU A 227 -10.62 65.51 -12.15
C GLU A 227 -11.85 66.04 -12.91
N PRO A 228 -12.73 65.14 -13.36
CA PRO A 228 -13.96 65.00 -12.57
C PRO A 228 -14.55 63.58 -12.48
N SER A 229 -15.16 63.35 -11.30
CA SER A 229 -16.41 62.63 -10.99
C SER A 229 -16.56 61.14 -11.28
#